data_AF-A0A0D8JBS9-F1
#
_entry.id   AF-A0A0D8JBS9-F1
#
_cell.length_a   1.000
_cell.length_b   1.000
_cell.length_c   1.000
_cell.angle_alpha   90.00
_cell.angle_beta   90.00
_cell.angle_gamma   90.00
#
_symmetry.space_group_name_H-M   'P 1'
#
loop_
_entity.id
_entity.type
_entity.pdbx_description
1 polymer ?
#
loop_
_entity_poly.entity_id
_entity_poly.type
_entity_poly.pdbx_seq_one_letter_code
_entity_poly.pdbx_strand_id
1 'polypeptide(L)'
;MTYGEDVALFADFKKINGVEYLFKNHVKCDTTITFQRNKNFHLKNKVVFWGMDKDIEIEINKSDFEKKIDFDKIEAFRIDSVSFSVNENKDKIDLIYYLDLGNKRKTVTIGLEKDNETWNLN
;
A
#
# COMPACT_ATOMS: atom_id res chain seq x y z
N MET A 1 6.59 -10.65 26.14
CA MET A 1 5.88 -11.04 24.90
C MET A 1 6.75 -10.60 23.74
N THR A 2 7.29 -11.56 23.00
CA THR A 2 8.00 -11.29 21.74
C THR A 2 6.93 -10.97 20.70
N TYR A 3 6.86 -9.71 20.28
CA TYR A 3 6.02 -9.31 19.17
C TYR A 3 6.56 -9.97 17.90
N GLY A 4 5.73 -10.77 17.22
CA GLY A 4 6.09 -11.34 15.92
C GLY A 4 5.92 -10.28 14.84
N GLU A 5 6.93 -10.10 13.98
CA GLU A 5 6.78 -9.31 12.76
C GLU A 5 6.01 -10.13 11.74
N ASP A 6 4.92 -9.59 11.22
CA ASP A 6 4.25 -10.14 10.06
C ASP A 6 4.65 -9.41 8.79
N VAL A 7 4.97 -10.21 7.78
CA VAL A 7 5.53 -9.74 6.52
C VAL A 7 4.67 -10.25 5.38
N ALA A 8 4.17 -9.32 4.57
CA ALA A 8 3.49 -9.65 3.31
C ALA A 8 4.27 -9.06 2.14
N LEU A 9 4.41 -9.85 1.08
CA LEU A 9 5.02 -9.43 -0.18
C LEU A 9 4.01 -9.62 -1.30
N PHE A 10 3.67 -8.52 -1.97
CA PHE A 10 2.87 -8.53 -3.19
C PHE A 10 3.74 -8.10 -4.36
N ALA A 11 3.65 -8.83 -5.47
CA ALA A 11 4.28 -8.45 -6.72
C ALA A 11 3.23 -8.55 -7.81
N ASP A 12 3.18 -7.52 -8.67
CA ASP A 12 2.25 -7.46 -9.79
C ASP A 12 3.01 -7.01 -11.03
N PHE A 13 2.64 -7.58 -12.17
CA PHE A 13 3.20 -7.26 -13.47
C PHE A 13 2.05 -6.93 -14.42
N LYS A 14 2.12 -5.76 -15.05
CA LYS A 14 1.09 -5.34 -16.00
C LYS A 14 1.69 -4.72 -17.23
N LYS A 15 1.05 -4.97 -18.37
CA LYS A 15 1.33 -4.26 -19.63
C LYS A 15 0.20 -3.27 -19.89
N ILE A 16 0.51 -1.98 -19.92
CA ILE A 16 -0.46 -0.91 -20.18
C ILE A 16 0.06 -0.10 -21.36
N ASN A 17 -0.74 0.01 -22.42
CA ASN A 17 -0.39 0.74 -23.65
C ASN A 17 0.99 0.35 -24.22
N GLY A 18 1.32 -0.95 -24.17
CA GLY A 18 2.58 -1.49 -24.66
C GLY A 18 3.79 -1.34 -23.73
N VAL A 19 3.65 -0.59 -22.62
CA VAL A 19 4.70 -0.44 -21.59
C VAL A 19 4.51 -1.48 -20.50
N GLU A 20 5.62 -2.08 -20.08
CA GLU A 20 5.66 -3.09 -19.03
C GLU A 20 5.96 -2.43 -17.69
N TYR A 21 5.13 -2.74 -16.71
CA TYR A 21 5.21 -2.22 -15.35
C TYR A 21 5.40 -3.37 -14.39
N LEU A 22 6.38 -3.24 -13.51
CA LEU A 22 6.58 -4.15 -12.39
C LEU A 22 6.33 -3.38 -11.09
N PHE A 23 5.53 -3.95 -10.22
CA PHE A 23 5.20 -3.40 -8.92
C PHE A 23 5.57 -4.41 -7.84
N LYS A 24 6.19 -3.93 -6.77
CA LYS A 24 6.42 -4.70 -5.54
C LYS A 24 5.95 -3.89 -4.34
N ASN A 25 5.25 -4.56 -3.44
CA ASN A 25 4.77 -4.04 -2.17
C ASN A 25 5.25 -4.95 -1.05
N HIS A 26 6.06 -4.40 -0.15
CA HIS A 26 6.59 -5.13 0.99
C HIS A 26 6.05 -4.50 2.27
N VAL A 27 5.10 -5.19 2.88
CA VAL A 27 4.41 -4.78 4.08
C VAL A 27 5.07 -5.45 5.28
N LYS A 28 5.41 -4.66 6.28
CA LYS A 28 5.77 -5.12 7.62
C LYS A 28 4.81 -4.54 8.65
N CYS A 29 4.30 -5.40 9.51
CA CYS A 29 3.55 -5.03 10.69
C CYS A 29 4.19 -5.65 11.92
N ASP A 30 4.40 -4.86 12.96
CA ASP A 30 5.05 -5.29 14.21
C ASP A 30 4.12 -6.10 15.16
N THR A 31 2.88 -6.34 14.76
CA THR A 31 1.92 -7.15 15.52
C THR A 31 1.38 -8.28 14.65
N THR A 32 1.41 -9.49 15.20
CA THR A 32 0.90 -10.71 14.59
C THR A 32 -0.55 -10.53 14.10
N ILE A 33 -0.82 -10.93 12.85
CA ILE A 33 -2.02 -10.85 11.99
C ILE A 33 -3.27 -11.55 12.59
N THR A 34 -3.23 -11.91 13.87
CA THR A 34 -4.41 -12.32 14.65
C THR A 34 -4.70 -11.28 15.72
N PHE A 35 -5.68 -10.44 15.40
CA PHE A 35 -6.10 -9.24 16.09
C PHE A 35 -6.58 -9.47 17.52
N GLN A 36 -5.86 -8.87 18.47
CA GLN A 36 -6.46 -8.37 19.71
C GLN A 36 -6.10 -6.89 19.87
N ARG A 37 -7.02 -6.00 19.47
CA ARG A 37 -7.23 -4.64 19.98
C ARG A 37 -6.03 -3.68 20.10
N ASN A 38 -4.87 -3.96 19.49
CA ASN A 38 -3.74 -3.07 19.63
C ASN A 38 -3.80 -1.94 18.58
N LYS A 39 -4.33 -0.79 19.00
CA LYS A 39 -4.37 0.44 18.19
C LYS A 39 -2.99 1.04 17.90
N ASN A 40 -1.95 0.54 18.59
CA ASN A 40 -0.57 0.99 18.51
C ASN A 40 0.31 0.03 17.69
N PHE A 41 -0.22 -0.48 16.58
CA PHE A 41 0.61 -1.21 15.62
C PHE A 41 1.40 -0.22 14.74
N HIS A 42 2.60 -0.60 14.36
CA HIS A 42 3.43 0.07 13.38
C HIS A 42 3.28 -0.64 12.04
N LEU A 43 2.81 0.10 11.04
CA LEU A 43 2.77 -0.32 9.66
C LEU A 43 3.90 0.37 8.90
N LYS A 44 4.77 -0.43 8.26
CA LYS A 44 5.74 0.04 7.29
C LYS A 44 5.51 -0.68 5.98
N ASN A 45 5.10 0.05 4.94
CA ASN A 45 4.88 -0.52 3.62
C ASN A 45 5.81 0.12 2.60
N LYS A 46 6.77 -0.64 2.10
CA LYS A 46 7.68 -0.18 1.04
C LYS A 46 7.14 -0.59 -0.33
N VAL A 47 6.83 0.41 -1.15
CA VAL A 47 6.44 0.25 -2.56
C VAL A 47 7.65 0.50 -3.45
N VAL A 48 7.85 -0.37 -4.42
CA VAL A 48 8.77 -0.14 -5.53
C VAL A 48 8.02 -0.32 -6.85
N PHE A 49 8.20 0.63 -7.76
CA PHE A 49 7.52 0.66 -9.05
C PHE A 49 8.53 0.90 -10.18
N TRP A 50 8.51 0.00 -11.17
CA TRP A 50 9.31 0.03 -12.38
C TRP A 50 8.43 0.21 -13.61
N GLY A 51 9.00 0.73 -14.70
CA GLY A 51 8.28 1.02 -15.95
C GLY A 51 7.95 2.49 -16.17
N MET A 52 8.51 3.37 -15.34
CA MET A 52 8.51 4.82 -15.49
C MET A 52 9.87 5.32 -15.97
N ASP A 53 10.02 6.63 -16.24
CA ASP A 53 11.30 7.24 -16.62
C ASP A 53 12.41 7.00 -15.58
N LYS A 54 12.00 6.93 -14.30
CA LYS A 54 12.83 6.60 -13.14
C LYS A 54 12.06 5.64 -12.25
N ASP A 55 12.78 4.71 -11.64
CA ASP A 55 12.21 3.82 -10.63
C ASP A 55 11.70 4.63 -9.44
N ILE A 56 10.53 4.24 -8.93
CA ILE A 56 9.90 4.90 -7.80
C ILE A 56 10.05 3.99 -6.60
N GLU A 57 10.58 4.52 -5.50
CA GLU A 57 10.59 3.87 -4.20
C GLU A 57 9.93 4.81 -3.18
N ILE A 58 8.87 4.33 -2.52
CA ILE A 58 8.16 5.13 -1.54
C ILE A 58 7.71 4.29 -0.35
N GLU A 59 7.71 4.92 0.81
CA GLU A 59 7.22 4.33 2.05
C GLU A 59 5.81 4.85 2.35
N ILE A 60 4.89 3.93 2.57
CA ILE A 60 3.51 4.20 2.98
C ILE A 60 3.34 3.69 4.39
N ASN A 61 2.85 4.56 5.27
CA ASN A 61 2.77 4.30 6.68
C ASN A 61 1.31 4.32 7.16
N LYS A 62 1.11 3.96 8.43
CA LYS A 62 -0.22 3.93 9.06
C LYS A 62 -1.00 5.24 8.86
N SER A 63 -0.32 6.39 8.97
CA SER A 63 -0.91 7.72 8.81
C SER A 63 -1.53 7.96 7.43
N ASP A 64 -0.99 7.34 6.38
CA ASP A 64 -1.53 7.47 5.03
C ASP A 64 -2.87 6.74 4.87
N PHE A 65 -3.04 5.64 5.61
CA PHE A 65 -4.30 4.93 5.72
C PHE A 65 -5.27 5.62 6.68
N GLU A 66 -4.81 6.29 7.74
CA GLU A 66 -5.65 6.99 8.73
C GLU A 66 -6.50 8.10 8.08
N LYS A 67 -6.01 8.72 7.00
CA LYS A 67 -6.80 9.66 6.18
C LYS A 67 -8.06 9.04 5.57
N LYS A 68 -8.07 7.71 5.37
CA LYS A 68 -9.11 6.96 4.63
C LYS A 68 -9.79 5.89 5.48
N ILE A 69 -9.25 5.56 6.65
CA ILE A 69 -9.72 4.51 7.56
C ILE A 69 -9.72 5.05 8.98
N ASP A 70 -10.88 4.97 9.61
CA ASP A 70 -11.00 5.20 11.04
C ASP A 70 -10.61 3.91 11.79
N PHE A 71 -9.36 3.85 12.25
CA PHE A 71 -8.80 2.69 12.95
C PHE A 71 -9.45 2.43 14.32
N ASP A 72 -10.20 3.39 14.87
CA ASP A 72 -10.95 3.16 16.11
C ASP A 72 -12.21 2.30 15.90
N LYS A 73 -12.67 2.16 14.64
CA LYS A 73 -13.91 1.46 14.27
C LYS A 73 -13.68 0.13 13.56
N ILE A 74 -12.46 -0.38 13.54
CA ILE A 74 -12.10 -1.65 12.89
C ILE A 74 -11.66 -2.67 13.92
N GLU A 75 -11.90 -3.94 13.61
CA GLU A 75 -11.49 -5.06 14.46
C GLU A 75 -10.13 -5.60 14.04
N ALA A 76 -9.82 -5.44 12.74
CA ALA A 76 -8.59 -5.86 12.13
C ALA A 76 -8.09 -4.86 11.08
N PHE A 77 -6.84 -5.02 10.66
CA PHE A 77 -6.23 -4.37 9.51
C PHE A 77 -5.27 -5.33 8.82
N ARG A 78 -5.72 -5.93 7.73
CA ARG A 78 -4.89 -6.78 6.87
C ARG A 78 -4.96 -6.26 5.45
N ILE A 79 -3.81 -6.20 4.80
CA ILE A 79 -3.73 -6.01 3.35
C ILE A 79 -3.84 -7.40 2.73
N ASP A 80 -4.95 -7.68 2.04
CA ASP A 80 -5.17 -8.96 1.35
C ASP A 80 -4.43 -8.99 0.02
N SER A 81 -4.48 -7.88 -0.71
CA SER A 81 -3.78 -7.70 -1.97
C SER A 81 -3.63 -6.23 -2.29
N VAL A 82 -2.71 -5.94 -3.21
CA VAL A 82 -2.49 -4.60 -3.75
C VAL A 82 -2.44 -4.70 -5.25
N SER A 83 -3.10 -3.77 -5.92
CA SER A 83 -2.99 -3.57 -7.36
C SER A 83 -2.66 -2.12 -7.65
N PHE A 84 -2.41 -1.80 -8.91
CA PHE A 84 -2.13 -0.43 -9.33
C PHE A 84 -2.78 -0.10 -10.66
N SER A 85 -2.91 1.21 -10.91
CA SER A 85 -3.18 1.76 -12.24
C SER A 85 -2.27 2.96 -12.49
N VAL A 86 -2.00 3.24 -13.76
CA VAL A 86 -1.20 4.38 -14.21
C VAL A 86 -2.10 5.19 -15.14
N ASN A 87 -2.13 6.51 -14.97
CA ASN A 87 -2.90 7.35 -15.87
C ASN A 87 -2.23 7.50 -17.24
N GLU A 88 -2.95 8.06 -18.21
CA GLU A 88 -2.48 8.17 -19.59
C GLU A 88 -1.20 9.01 -19.72
N ASN A 89 -1.07 10.07 -18.90
CA ASN A 89 0.08 10.97 -18.90
C ASN A 89 1.29 10.41 -18.14
N LYS A 90 1.14 9.27 -17.45
CA LYS A 90 2.18 8.66 -16.59
C LYS A 90 2.73 9.60 -15.51
N ASP A 91 1.93 10.55 -15.08
CA ASP A 91 2.23 11.47 -13.98
C ASP A 91 1.43 11.13 -12.71
N LYS A 92 0.55 10.12 -12.77
CA LYS A 92 -0.20 9.61 -11.63
C LYS A 92 -0.25 8.09 -11.60
N ILE A 93 -0.04 7.53 -10.42
CA ILE A 93 -0.20 6.11 -10.12
C ILE A 93 -1.18 5.97 -8.96
N ASP A 94 -2.24 5.20 -9.15
CA ASP A 94 -3.14 4.86 -8.06
C ASP A 94 -2.79 3.47 -7.53
N LEU A 95 -2.39 3.39 -6.26
CA LEU A 95 -2.16 2.14 -5.54
C LEU A 95 -3.45 1.72 -4.85
N ILE A 96 -4.01 0.59 -5.24
CA ILE A 96 -5.33 0.11 -4.83
C ILE A 96 -5.14 -1.03 -3.82
N TYR A 97 -5.40 -0.74 -2.56
CA TYR A 97 -5.31 -1.68 -1.46
C TYR A 97 -6.66 -2.33 -1.19
N TYR A 98 -6.68 -3.66 -1.23
CA TYR A 98 -7.82 -4.46 -0.80
C TYR A 98 -7.56 -4.92 0.63
N LEU A 99 -8.39 -4.43 1.55
CA LEU A 99 -8.19 -4.57 2.97
C LEU A 99 -9.26 -5.44 3.60
N ASP A 100 -8.85 -6.33 4.48
CA ASP A 100 -9.72 -6.98 5.45
C ASP A 100 -9.61 -6.24 6.79
N LEU A 101 -10.72 -5.64 7.22
CA LEU A 101 -10.81 -4.87 8.46
C LEU A 101 -11.46 -5.69 9.59
N GLY A 102 -11.61 -7.01 9.39
CA GLY A 102 -12.17 -7.98 10.34
C GLY A 102 -13.69 -8.01 10.27
N ASN A 103 -14.32 -6.88 10.55
CA ASN A 103 -15.78 -6.74 10.46
C ASN A 103 -16.29 -6.40 9.06
N LYS A 104 -15.39 -5.99 8.14
CA LYS A 104 -15.73 -5.64 6.75
C LYS A 104 -14.50 -5.66 5.87
N ARG A 105 -14.73 -5.82 4.56
CA ARG A 105 -13.71 -5.55 3.55
C ARG A 105 -13.80 -4.11 3.07
N LYS A 106 -12.67 -3.49 2.76
CA LYS A 106 -12.60 -2.12 2.24
C LYS A 106 -11.54 -2.00 1.18
N THR A 107 -11.83 -1.24 0.12
CA THR A 107 -10.83 -0.80 -0.84
C THR A 107 -10.36 0.61 -0.48
N VAL A 108 -9.05 0.81 -0.45
CA VAL A 108 -8.42 2.12 -0.24
C VAL A 108 -7.45 2.39 -1.37
N THR A 109 -7.62 3.51 -2.04
CA THR A 109 -6.67 3.98 -3.05
C THR A 109 -5.71 4.98 -2.39
N ILE A 110 -4.41 4.84 -2.61
CA ILE A 110 -3.39 5.84 -2.24
C ILE A 110 -2.75 6.30 -3.55
N GLY A 111 -2.79 7.62 -3.80
CA GLY A 111 -2.27 8.19 -5.04
C GLY A 111 -0.79 8.53 -4.92
N LEU A 112 -0.03 8.30 -5.98
CA LEU A 112 1.27 8.88 -6.21
C LEU A 112 1.16 9.85 -7.37
N GLU A 113 1.62 11.08 -7.18
CA GLU A 113 1.61 12.12 -8.20
C GLU A 113 3.03 12.62 -8.44
N LYS A 114 3.37 12.80 -9.72
CA LYS A 114 4.65 13.31 -10.18
C LYS A 114 4.61 14.83 -10.14
N ASP A 115 5.41 15.41 -9.26
CA ASP A 115 5.71 16.84 -9.26
C ASP A 115 7.16 17.02 -9.78
N ASN A 116 7.26 17.56 -11.00
CA ASN A 116 8.50 17.62 -11.77
C ASN A 116 9.14 16.22 -11.96
N GLU A 117 10.25 15.94 -11.26
CA GLU A 117 10.92 14.63 -11.29
C GLU A 117 10.74 13.83 -9.99
N THR A 118 9.94 14.32 -9.04
CA THR A 118 9.71 13.69 -7.73
C THR A 118 8.30 13.12 -7.64
N TRP A 119 8.16 11.95 -7.03
CA TRP A 119 6.86 11.32 -6.78
C TRP A 119 6.46 11.48 -5.32
N ASN A 120 5.25 11.97 -5.08
CA ASN A 120 4.73 12.27 -3.75
C ASN A 120 3.40 11.55 -3.48
N LEU A 121 3.14 11.21 -2.22
CA LEU A 121 1.86 10.67 -1.77
C LEU A 121 0.78 11.75 -1.73
N ASN A 122 -0.41 11.41 -2.24
CA ASN A 122 -1.64 12.22 -2.14
C ASN A 122 -2.68 11.57 -1.21
#